data_AF-H1VN51-F1
#
_entry.id   AF-H1VN51-F1
#
_cell.length_a   1.000
_cell.length_b   1.000
_cell.length_c   1.000
_cell.angle_alpha   90.00
_cell.angle_beta   90.00
_cell.angle_gamma   90.00
#
_symmetry.space_group_name_H-M   'P 1'
#
loop_
_entity.id
_entity.type
_entity.pdbx_description
1 polymer ?
#
loop_
_entity_poly.entity_id
_entity_poly.type
_entity_poly.pdbx_seq_one_letter_code
_entity_poly.pdbx_strand_id
1 'polypeptide(L)'
;SFMGRISKIDPWHRSRGTVEDETEVMNIGAAIAADLRTLYEQRPPLMDYAVAGKLTEPHVSPHLAFVITRAFRTYLANYHASKVHLHRVAYKSFPLTKEADDALGQIRRLARLLVDSLDADNSLPVNMLWPLLMLGSEEQDPQERIWIKTQILRMERVAGNAKITAQVLEEVQARQDAEKVRVDIRSVMHAIFNSCFAIV
;
A
#
# COMPACT_ATOMS: atom_id res chain seq x y z
N SER A 1 15.47 1.95 -2.20
CA SER A 1 14.00 1.99 -2.05
C SER A 1 13.59 1.38 -0.71
N PHE A 2 12.58 1.93 -0.04
CA PHE A 2 12.03 1.39 1.22
C PHE A 2 11.46 -0.02 1.04
N MET A 3 10.77 -0.28 -0.07
CA MET A 3 10.27 -1.62 -0.42
C MET A 3 11.38 -2.67 -0.38
N GLY A 4 12.56 -2.38 -0.97
CA GLY A 4 13.69 -3.30 -0.94
C GLY A 4 14.29 -3.51 0.45
N ARG A 5 14.27 -2.48 1.32
CA ARG A 5 14.74 -2.59 2.71
C ARG A 5 13.79 -3.43 3.56
N ILE A 6 12.49 -3.24 3.37
CA ILE A 6 11.44 -4.03 4.04
C ILE A 6 11.52 -5.49 3.58
N SER A 7 11.65 -5.73 2.26
CA SER A 7 11.80 -7.10 1.73
C SER A 7 13.01 -7.84 2.31
N LYS A 8 14.10 -7.16 2.67
CA LYS A 8 15.30 -7.81 3.24
C LYS A 8 15.09 -8.37 4.66
N ILE A 9 14.09 -7.89 5.40
CA ILE A 9 13.77 -8.39 6.75
C ILE A 9 12.56 -9.35 6.76
N ASP A 10 12.04 -9.63 5.57
CA ASP A 10 10.99 -10.61 5.31
C ASP A 10 11.47 -12.04 5.62
N PRO A 11 10.60 -12.96 6.09
CA PRO A 11 10.99 -14.33 6.39
C PRO A 11 11.61 -15.11 5.23
N TRP A 12 11.35 -14.67 4.00
CA TRP A 12 11.90 -15.25 2.79
C TRP A 12 13.36 -14.87 2.53
N HIS A 13 13.90 -13.85 3.22
CA HIS A 13 15.25 -13.34 3.01
C HIS A 13 16.11 -13.34 4.28
N ARG A 14 15.52 -13.67 5.43
CA ARG A 14 16.18 -13.63 6.73
C ARG A 14 15.64 -14.73 7.64
N SER A 15 16.50 -15.26 8.52
CA SER A 15 16.07 -16.13 9.62
C SER A 15 14.98 -15.47 10.47
N ARG A 16 14.01 -16.28 10.91
CA ARG A 16 12.83 -15.88 11.71
C ARG A 16 12.45 -17.03 12.63
N GLY A 17 11.70 -16.71 13.69
CA GLY A 17 11.07 -17.72 14.56
C GLY A 17 11.71 -17.90 15.93
N THR A 18 12.91 -17.33 16.17
CA THR A 18 13.46 -17.18 17.53
C THR A 18 13.16 -15.79 18.10
N VAL A 19 13.28 -15.64 19.42
CA VAL A 19 13.09 -14.33 20.07
C VAL A 19 14.17 -13.35 19.59
N GLU A 20 15.40 -13.83 19.43
CA GLU A 20 16.54 -13.09 18.91
C GLU A 20 16.28 -12.59 17.48
N ASP A 21 15.79 -13.47 16.59
CA ASP A 21 15.47 -13.11 15.21
C ASP A 21 14.38 -12.02 15.14
N GLU A 22 13.28 -12.20 15.87
CA GLU A 22 12.17 -11.26 15.85
C GLU A 22 12.56 -9.92 16.49
N THR A 23 13.40 -9.93 17.54
CA THR A 23 13.95 -8.71 18.15
C THR A 23 14.82 -7.93 17.17
N GLU A 24 15.70 -8.62 16.42
CA GLU A 24 16.55 -7.96 15.42
C GLU A 24 15.73 -7.39 14.27
N VAL A 25 14.72 -8.12 13.80
CA VAL A 25 13.79 -7.65 12.76
C VAL A 25 13.05 -6.39 13.20
N MET A 26 12.56 -6.35 14.45
CA MET A 26 11.89 -5.17 14.99
C MET A 26 12.85 -3.97 15.10
N ASN A 27 14.10 -4.20 15.52
CA ASN A 27 15.11 -3.13 15.60
C ASN A 27 15.42 -2.54 14.22
N ILE A 28 15.60 -3.39 13.20
CA ILE A 28 15.76 -2.92 11.81
C ILE A 28 14.49 -2.21 11.34
N GLY A 29 13.32 -2.75 11.67
CA GLY A 29 12.03 -2.16 11.34
C GLY A 29 11.87 -0.76 11.94
N ALA A 30 12.26 -0.55 13.19
CA ALA A 30 12.25 0.76 13.84
C ALA A 30 13.15 1.78 13.12
N ALA A 31 14.34 1.35 12.67
CA ALA A 31 15.23 2.20 11.88
C ALA A 31 14.61 2.56 10.51
N ILE A 32 13.97 1.60 9.82
CA ILE A 32 13.25 1.87 8.57
C ILE A 32 12.09 2.85 8.81
N ALA A 33 11.34 2.70 9.90
CA ALA A 33 10.25 3.61 10.26
C ALA A 33 10.74 5.03 10.57
N ALA A 34 11.89 5.17 11.24
CA ALA A 34 12.53 6.48 11.45
C ALA A 34 12.88 7.16 10.12
N ASP A 35 13.50 6.42 9.19
CA ASP A 35 13.84 6.95 7.87
C ASP A 35 12.61 7.30 7.02
N LEU A 36 11.51 6.53 7.14
CA LEU A 36 10.23 6.86 6.51
C LEU A 36 9.71 8.22 7.04
N ARG A 37 9.78 8.46 8.35
CA ARG A 37 9.38 9.76 8.93
C ARG A 37 10.24 10.90 8.40
N THR A 38 11.56 10.72 8.36
CA THR A 38 12.49 11.70 7.77
C THR A 38 12.14 12.02 6.31
N LEU A 39 11.82 11.00 5.51
CA LEU A 39 11.38 11.21 4.12
C LEU A 39 10.12 12.08 4.05
N TYR A 40 9.15 11.81 4.93
CA TYR A 40 7.91 12.59 4.97
C TYR A 40 8.13 14.03 5.43
N GLU A 41 9.04 14.26 6.37
CA GLU A 41 9.41 15.60 6.84
C GLU A 41 10.13 16.42 5.77
N GLN A 42 10.88 15.76 4.88
CA GLN A 42 11.59 16.39 3.76
C GLN A 42 10.73 16.61 2.51
N ARG A 43 9.42 16.27 2.56
CA ARG A 43 8.53 16.44 1.41
C ARG A 43 8.43 17.92 1.01
N PRO A 44 8.29 18.23 -0.29
CA PRO A 44 8.17 19.62 -0.73
C PRO A 44 6.84 20.23 -0.22
N PRO A 45 6.82 21.50 0.24
CA PRO A 45 5.58 22.15 0.71
C PRO A 45 4.45 22.13 -0.33
N LEU A 46 4.80 22.18 -1.62
CA LEU A 46 3.84 22.07 -2.74
C LEU A 46 2.96 20.81 -2.63
N MET A 47 3.49 19.71 -2.10
CA MET A 47 2.76 18.47 -1.92
C MET A 47 1.52 18.64 -1.03
N ASP A 48 1.61 19.43 0.04
CA ASP A 48 0.50 19.62 0.97
C ASP A 48 -0.64 20.41 0.29
N TYR A 49 -0.30 21.41 -0.52
CA TYR A 49 -1.27 22.16 -1.34
C TYR A 49 -1.91 21.27 -2.41
N ALA A 50 -1.09 20.46 -3.09
CA ALA A 50 -1.55 19.55 -4.13
C ALA A 50 -2.50 18.48 -3.60
N VAL A 51 -2.12 17.77 -2.53
CA VAL A 51 -2.96 16.73 -1.92
C VAL A 51 -4.28 17.31 -1.43
N ALA A 52 -4.26 18.53 -0.87
CA ALA A 52 -5.45 19.26 -0.44
C ALA A 52 -6.33 19.79 -1.61
N GLY A 53 -5.91 19.64 -2.86
CA GLY A 53 -6.65 20.13 -4.03
C GLY A 53 -6.65 21.66 -4.15
N LYS A 54 -5.64 22.33 -3.58
CA LYS A 54 -5.53 23.80 -3.54
C LYS A 54 -4.72 24.38 -4.70
N LEU A 55 -4.30 23.57 -5.65
CA LEU A 55 -3.68 24.04 -6.89
C LEU A 55 -4.81 24.45 -7.84
N THR A 56 -5.09 25.74 -7.91
CA THR A 56 -6.20 26.28 -8.71
C THR A 56 -5.75 27.49 -9.52
N GLU A 57 -6.59 27.88 -10.48
CA GLU A 57 -6.46 29.15 -11.17
C GLU A 57 -6.48 30.34 -10.19
N PRO A 58 -5.88 31.49 -10.53
CA PRO A 58 -5.07 31.75 -11.74
C PRO A 58 -3.61 31.26 -11.63
N HIS A 59 -3.21 30.68 -10.49
CA HIS A 59 -1.81 30.38 -10.19
C HIS A 59 -1.25 29.20 -10.99
N VAL A 60 -2.11 28.21 -11.30
CA VAL A 60 -1.75 26.99 -12.03
C VAL A 60 -2.89 26.66 -12.98
N SER A 61 -2.56 26.24 -14.21
CA SER A 61 -3.60 25.79 -15.15
C SER A 61 -4.30 24.51 -14.64
N PRO A 62 -5.58 24.29 -14.97
CA PRO A 62 -6.32 23.12 -14.49
C PRO A 62 -5.63 21.78 -14.84
N HIS A 63 -5.06 21.69 -16.04
CA HIS A 63 -4.34 20.51 -16.48
C HIS A 63 -3.10 20.23 -15.62
N LEU A 64 -2.28 21.26 -15.35
CA LEU A 64 -1.08 21.11 -14.54
C LEU A 64 -1.43 20.81 -13.07
N ALA A 65 -2.48 21.45 -12.54
CA ALA A 65 -3.00 21.18 -11.21
C ALA A 65 -3.45 19.72 -11.06
N PHE A 66 -4.16 19.18 -12.04
CA PHE A 66 -4.59 17.78 -12.07
C PHE A 66 -3.39 16.83 -12.06
N VAL A 67 -2.43 17.01 -12.97
CA VAL A 67 -1.24 16.14 -13.09
C VAL A 67 -0.42 16.13 -11.80
N ILE A 68 -0.13 17.32 -11.24
CA ILE A 68 0.65 17.46 -10.00
C ILE A 68 -0.10 16.85 -8.81
N THR A 69 -1.39 17.14 -8.67
CA THR A 69 -2.22 16.59 -7.58
C THR A 69 -2.29 15.07 -7.65
N ARG A 70 -2.51 14.52 -8.84
CA ARG A 70 -2.52 13.06 -9.05
C ARG A 70 -1.19 12.44 -8.67
N ALA A 71 -0.07 13.01 -9.09
CA ALA A 71 1.26 12.51 -8.76
C ALA A 71 1.52 12.52 -7.25
N PHE A 72 1.26 13.64 -6.56
CA PHE A 72 1.49 13.75 -5.12
C PHE A 72 0.57 12.88 -4.27
N ARG A 73 -0.71 12.75 -4.63
CA ARG A 73 -1.64 11.83 -3.94
C ARG A 73 -1.17 10.38 -4.07
N THR A 74 -0.70 10.00 -5.25
CA THR A 74 -0.20 8.65 -5.51
C THR A 74 1.11 8.37 -4.76
N TYR A 75 2.03 9.34 -4.75
CA TYR A 75 3.26 9.26 -3.95
C TYR A 75 2.96 9.11 -2.46
N LEU A 76 2.02 9.91 -1.93
CA LEU A 76 1.63 9.84 -0.52
C LEU A 76 0.97 8.51 -0.17
N ALA A 77 0.14 7.96 -1.06
CA ALA A 77 -0.47 6.65 -0.88
C ALA A 77 0.61 5.55 -0.78
N ASN A 78 1.66 5.63 -1.60
CA ASN A 78 2.80 4.69 -1.56
C ASN A 78 3.65 4.83 -0.29
N TYR A 79 3.82 6.06 0.20
CA TYR A 79 4.44 6.30 1.51
C TYR A 79 3.67 5.59 2.63
N HIS A 80 2.35 5.76 2.69
CA HIS A 80 1.51 5.07 3.68
C HIS A 80 1.51 3.54 3.48
N ALA A 81 1.48 3.07 2.23
CA ALA A 81 1.58 1.65 1.92
C ALA A 81 2.91 1.04 2.42
N SER A 82 4.01 1.80 2.38
CA SER A 82 5.30 1.36 2.94
C SER A 82 5.23 1.18 4.46
N LYS A 83 4.46 2.01 5.17
CA LYS A 83 4.26 1.87 6.63
C LYS A 83 3.45 0.61 6.95
N VAL A 84 2.37 0.37 6.21
CA VAL A 84 1.55 -0.85 6.37
C VAL A 84 2.38 -2.10 6.04
N HIS A 85 3.12 -2.09 4.94
CA HIS A 85 4.01 -3.18 4.57
C HIS A 85 5.05 -3.46 5.65
N LEU A 86 5.75 -2.42 6.12
CA LEU A 86 6.72 -2.56 7.19
C LEU A 86 6.07 -3.18 8.43
N HIS A 87 4.85 -2.77 8.78
CA HIS A 87 4.12 -3.35 9.90
C HIS A 87 3.84 -4.84 9.71
N ARG A 88 3.34 -5.23 8.53
CA ARG A 88 3.06 -6.63 8.21
C ARG A 88 4.31 -7.52 8.30
N VAL A 89 5.48 -6.99 7.96
CA VAL A 89 6.75 -7.74 7.94
C VAL A 89 7.45 -7.76 9.31
N ALA A 90 7.61 -6.60 9.94
CA ALA A 90 8.37 -6.45 11.18
C ALA A 90 7.56 -6.82 12.43
N TYR A 91 6.24 -6.62 12.39
CA TYR A 91 5.34 -6.82 13.55
C TYR A 91 4.22 -7.80 13.20
N LYS A 92 4.53 -8.85 12.42
CA LYS A 92 3.56 -9.80 11.85
C LYS A 92 2.57 -10.37 12.88
N SER A 93 3.06 -10.68 14.09
CA SER A 93 2.30 -11.31 15.17
C SER A 93 1.54 -10.31 16.05
N PHE A 94 1.68 -9.01 15.80
CA PHE A 94 1.08 -7.97 16.62
C PHE A 94 -0.16 -7.36 15.92
N PRO A 95 -1.14 -6.90 16.72
CA PRO A 95 -2.22 -6.06 16.24
C PRO A 95 -1.68 -4.81 15.53
N LEU A 96 -2.51 -4.20 14.69
CA LEU A 96 -2.15 -2.93 14.05
C LEU A 96 -1.82 -1.87 15.11
N THR A 97 -0.67 -1.22 14.95
CA THR A 97 -0.41 0.04 15.65
C THR A 97 -1.33 1.14 15.14
N LYS A 98 -1.57 2.16 15.97
CA LYS A 98 -2.28 3.38 15.55
C LYS A 98 -1.68 3.99 14.28
N GLU A 99 -0.36 3.95 14.16
CA GLU A 99 0.35 4.48 13.00
C GLU A 99 0.04 3.71 11.70
N ALA A 100 -0.12 2.39 11.78
CA ALA A 100 -0.51 1.55 10.65
C ALA A 100 -1.99 1.76 10.29
N ASP A 101 -2.86 1.88 11.30
CA ASP A 101 -4.29 2.18 11.11
C ASP A 101 -4.51 3.56 10.46
N ASP A 102 -3.82 4.60 10.95
CA ASP A 102 -3.83 5.94 10.34
C ASP A 102 -3.34 5.88 8.88
N ALA A 103 -2.33 5.06 8.59
CA ALA A 103 -1.82 4.87 7.23
C ALA A 103 -2.86 4.21 6.32
N LEU A 104 -3.60 3.19 6.79
CA LEU A 104 -4.72 2.59 6.04
C LEU A 104 -5.81 3.64 5.76
N GLY A 105 -6.15 4.45 6.75
CA GLY A 105 -7.08 5.57 6.60
C GLY A 105 -6.67 6.56 5.51
N GLN A 106 -5.38 6.92 5.46
CA GLN A 106 -4.85 7.80 4.41
C GLN A 106 -4.84 7.14 3.04
N ILE A 107 -4.47 5.86 2.92
CA ILE A 107 -4.53 5.14 1.63
C ILE A 107 -5.96 5.15 1.10
N ARG A 108 -6.95 4.82 1.94
CA ARG A 108 -8.38 4.82 1.57
C ARG A 108 -8.82 6.20 1.08
N ARG A 109 -8.52 7.25 1.85
CA ARG A 109 -8.86 8.64 1.49
C ARG A 109 -8.23 9.05 0.16
N LEU A 110 -6.94 8.77 -0.04
CA LEU A 110 -6.21 9.17 -1.25
C LEU A 110 -6.69 8.39 -2.47
N ALA A 111 -6.98 7.09 -2.31
CA ALA A 111 -7.53 6.27 -3.38
C ALA A 111 -8.90 6.80 -3.84
N ARG A 112 -9.80 7.15 -2.91
CA ARG A 112 -11.10 7.77 -3.25
C ARG A 112 -10.92 9.11 -3.96
N LEU A 113 -10.10 10.00 -3.40
CA LEU A 113 -9.79 11.29 -4.03
C LEU A 113 -9.18 11.16 -5.44
N LEU A 114 -8.42 10.10 -5.70
CA LEU A 114 -7.93 9.80 -7.04
C LEU A 114 -9.06 9.32 -7.93
N VAL A 115 -9.85 8.32 -7.49
CA VAL A 115 -10.99 7.80 -8.27
C VAL A 115 -11.99 8.90 -8.62
N ASP A 116 -12.35 9.77 -7.66
CA ASP A 116 -13.29 10.88 -7.86
C ASP A 116 -12.80 11.92 -8.87
N SER A 117 -11.48 11.98 -9.11
CA SER A 117 -10.86 12.87 -10.09
C SER A 117 -10.68 12.26 -11.48
N LEU A 118 -11.02 10.97 -11.67
CA LEU A 118 -10.89 10.27 -12.94
C LEU A 118 -12.21 10.29 -13.70
N ASP A 119 -12.11 10.42 -15.02
CA ASP A 119 -13.22 10.11 -15.92
C ASP A 119 -13.58 8.62 -15.86
N ALA A 120 -14.80 8.25 -16.26
CA ALA A 120 -15.33 6.89 -16.15
C ALA A 120 -14.43 5.82 -16.81
N ASP A 121 -13.75 6.18 -17.91
CA ASP A 121 -12.89 5.29 -18.69
C ASP A 121 -11.44 5.20 -18.17
N ASN A 122 -11.07 6.08 -17.24
CA ASN A 122 -9.73 6.12 -16.67
C ASN A 122 -9.61 5.22 -15.45
N SER A 123 -8.43 4.62 -15.29
CA SER A 123 -8.07 3.78 -14.15
C SER A 123 -7.07 4.50 -13.25
N LEU A 124 -6.97 4.01 -12.00
CA LEU A 124 -5.95 4.46 -11.08
C LEU A 124 -4.54 4.24 -11.67
N PRO A 125 -3.57 5.11 -11.36
CA PRO A 125 -2.17 4.88 -11.70
C PRO A 125 -1.69 3.48 -11.32
N VAL A 126 -0.81 2.86 -12.11
CA VAL A 126 -0.29 1.50 -11.87
C VAL A 126 0.28 1.34 -10.47
N ASN A 127 1.01 2.35 -9.99
CA ASN A 127 1.59 2.42 -8.64
C ASN A 127 0.54 2.60 -7.51
N MET A 128 -0.75 2.55 -7.78
CA MET A 128 -1.79 2.38 -6.77
C MET A 128 -2.08 0.89 -6.48
N LEU A 129 -1.53 -0.03 -7.26
CA LEU A 129 -1.79 -1.46 -7.08
C LEU A 129 -1.25 -1.94 -5.73
N TRP A 130 -0.01 -1.55 -5.39
CA TRP A 130 0.55 -1.85 -4.07
C TRP A 130 -0.22 -1.21 -2.90
N PRO A 131 -0.54 0.11 -2.89
CA PRO A 131 -1.42 0.70 -1.89
C PRO A 131 -2.76 0.00 -1.72
N LEU A 132 -3.45 -0.35 -2.81
CA LEU A 132 -4.74 -1.04 -2.75
C LEU A 132 -4.61 -2.45 -2.18
N LEU A 133 -3.53 -3.17 -2.52
CA LEU A 133 -3.25 -4.48 -1.92
C LEU A 133 -2.99 -4.36 -0.41
N MET A 134 -2.19 -3.38 0.03
CA MET A 134 -1.96 -3.13 1.46
C MET A 134 -3.25 -2.79 2.20
N LEU A 135 -4.07 -1.88 1.64
CA LEU A 135 -5.37 -1.55 2.20
C LEU A 135 -6.27 -2.77 2.29
N GLY A 136 -6.43 -3.50 1.19
CA GLY A 136 -7.28 -4.69 1.13
C GLY A 136 -6.84 -5.80 2.07
N SER A 137 -5.53 -5.96 2.29
CA SER A 137 -4.99 -7.03 3.13
C SER A 137 -5.29 -6.86 4.63
N GLU A 138 -5.66 -5.64 5.06
CA GLU A 138 -6.04 -5.32 6.44
C GLU A 138 -7.52 -4.91 6.56
N GLU A 139 -8.24 -4.76 5.45
CA GLU A 139 -9.65 -4.34 5.44
C GLU A 139 -10.56 -5.45 6.00
N GLN A 140 -11.55 -5.05 6.79
CA GLN A 140 -12.52 -5.96 7.42
C GLN A 140 -13.94 -5.73 6.91
N ASP A 141 -14.27 -4.52 6.44
CA ASP A 141 -15.60 -4.23 5.90
C ASP A 141 -15.78 -4.91 4.53
N PRO A 142 -16.78 -5.81 4.36
CA PRO A 142 -17.04 -6.47 3.09
C PRO A 142 -17.30 -5.50 1.94
N GLN A 143 -17.96 -4.36 2.20
CA GLN A 143 -18.23 -3.38 1.14
C GLN A 143 -16.95 -2.70 0.66
N GLU A 144 -16.08 -2.27 1.59
CA GLU A 144 -14.76 -1.76 1.22
C GLU A 144 -13.90 -2.82 0.50
N ARG A 145 -13.91 -4.08 0.93
CA ARG A 145 -13.17 -5.16 0.24
C ARG A 145 -13.61 -5.30 -1.22
N ILE A 146 -14.92 -5.28 -1.48
CA ILE A 146 -15.48 -5.30 -2.83
C ILE A 146 -15.00 -4.08 -3.62
N TRP A 147 -15.09 -2.88 -3.04
CA TRP A 147 -14.66 -1.65 -3.70
C TRP A 147 -13.18 -1.69 -4.08
N ILE A 148 -12.31 -2.12 -3.17
CA ILE A 148 -10.86 -2.25 -3.39
C ILE A 148 -10.60 -3.23 -4.53
N LYS A 149 -11.22 -4.42 -4.49
CA LYS A 149 -11.10 -5.42 -5.56
C LYS A 149 -11.55 -4.86 -6.91
N THR A 150 -12.68 -4.17 -6.95
CA THR A 150 -13.18 -3.53 -8.17
C THR A 150 -12.18 -2.52 -8.71
N GLN A 151 -11.56 -1.69 -7.87
CA GLN A 151 -10.54 -0.75 -8.34
C GLN A 151 -9.31 -1.46 -8.87
N ILE A 152 -8.83 -2.52 -8.21
CA ILE A 152 -7.71 -3.34 -8.71
C ILE A 152 -8.06 -3.92 -10.09
N LEU A 153 -9.24 -4.51 -10.26
CA LEU A 153 -9.64 -5.09 -11.55
C LEU A 153 -9.75 -4.03 -12.67
N ARG A 154 -10.22 -2.82 -12.37
CA ARG A 154 -10.24 -1.71 -13.34
C ARG A 154 -8.85 -1.32 -13.84
N MET A 155 -7.80 -1.63 -13.08
CA MET A 155 -6.42 -1.36 -13.47
C MET A 155 -5.84 -2.38 -14.46
N GLU A 156 -6.56 -3.44 -14.85
CA GLU A 156 -6.07 -4.47 -15.79
C GLU A 156 -5.60 -3.90 -17.14
N ARG A 157 -6.18 -2.78 -17.58
CA ARG A 157 -5.77 -2.08 -18.81
C ARG A 157 -4.38 -1.44 -18.73
N VAL A 158 -3.92 -1.09 -17.52
CA VAL A 158 -2.66 -0.36 -17.30
C VAL A 158 -1.63 -1.18 -16.53
N ALA A 159 -2.06 -2.24 -15.82
CA ALA A 159 -1.23 -3.12 -15.01
C ALA A 159 -1.56 -4.58 -15.34
N GLY A 160 -0.67 -5.25 -16.09
CA GLY A 160 -0.89 -6.63 -16.56
C GLY A 160 -1.00 -7.68 -15.45
N ASN A 161 -0.54 -7.36 -14.24
CA ASN A 161 -0.65 -8.20 -13.05
C ASN A 161 -1.87 -7.85 -12.16
N ALA A 162 -2.76 -6.94 -12.56
CA ALA A 162 -3.88 -6.51 -11.72
C ALA A 162 -4.85 -7.66 -11.41
N LYS A 163 -5.20 -8.47 -12.42
CA LYS A 163 -6.10 -9.62 -12.25
C LYS A 163 -5.56 -10.65 -11.27
N ILE A 164 -4.28 -11.04 -11.43
CA ILE A 164 -3.64 -11.97 -10.51
C ILE A 164 -3.45 -11.36 -9.12
N THR A 165 -3.23 -10.04 -9.02
CA THR A 165 -3.18 -9.33 -7.72
C THR A 165 -4.53 -9.37 -7.00
N ALA A 166 -5.64 -9.19 -7.71
CA ALA A 166 -6.97 -9.34 -7.13
C ALA A 166 -7.20 -10.77 -6.59
N GLN A 167 -6.80 -11.79 -7.35
CA GLN A 167 -6.89 -13.19 -6.93
C GLN A 167 -6.05 -13.47 -5.66
N VAL A 168 -4.82 -12.95 -5.60
CA VAL A 168 -3.99 -13.04 -4.38
C VAL A 168 -4.67 -12.36 -3.21
N LEU A 169 -5.22 -11.16 -3.40
CA LEU A 169 -5.87 -10.41 -2.33
C LEU A 169 -7.08 -11.17 -1.77
N GLU A 170 -7.93 -11.74 -2.63
CA GLU A 170 -9.08 -12.53 -2.22
C GLU A 170 -8.66 -13.75 -1.40
N GLU A 171 -7.65 -14.48 -1.86
CA GLU A 171 -7.15 -15.66 -1.14
C GLU A 171 -6.51 -15.29 0.20
N VAL A 172 -5.75 -14.18 0.26
CA VAL A 172 -5.22 -13.64 1.52
C VAL A 172 -6.36 -13.35 2.49
N GLN A 173 -7.41 -12.66 2.04
CA GLN A 173 -8.57 -12.34 2.88
C GLN A 173 -9.30 -13.61 3.35
N ALA A 174 -9.53 -14.57 2.45
CA ALA A 174 -10.20 -15.83 2.77
C ALA A 174 -9.45 -16.63 3.85
N ARG A 175 -8.11 -16.75 3.72
CA ARG A 175 -7.29 -17.43 4.73
C ARG A 175 -7.23 -16.68 6.05
N GLN A 176 -7.11 -15.35 6.01
CA GLN A 176 -7.14 -14.52 7.23
C GLN A 176 -8.48 -14.65 7.95
N ASP A 177 -9.60 -14.71 7.22
CA ASP A 177 -10.93 -14.86 7.81
C ASP A 177 -11.14 -16.26 8.41
N ALA A 178 -10.59 -17.31 7.80
CA ALA A 178 -10.67 -18.68 8.27
C ALA A 178 -9.80 -18.94 9.50
N GLU A 179 -8.55 -18.47 9.48
CA GLU A 179 -7.55 -18.74 10.52
C GLU A 179 -7.52 -17.67 11.63
N LYS A 180 -8.17 -16.52 11.41
CA LYS A 180 -8.16 -15.35 12.32
C LYS A 180 -6.76 -14.83 12.64
N VAL A 181 -5.81 -15.04 11.74
CA VAL A 181 -4.43 -14.55 11.84
C VAL A 181 -4.04 -13.84 10.54
N ARG A 182 -3.07 -12.93 10.62
CA ARG A 182 -2.50 -12.27 9.45
C ARG A 182 -1.75 -13.29 8.60
N VAL A 183 -2.04 -13.32 7.29
CA VAL A 183 -1.43 -14.25 6.34
C VAL A 183 -0.35 -13.55 5.53
N ASP A 184 0.77 -14.22 5.31
CA ASP A 184 1.84 -13.71 4.45
C ASP A 184 1.42 -13.73 2.97
N ILE A 185 1.46 -12.55 2.33
CA ILE A 185 1.02 -12.36 0.94
C ILE A 185 1.90 -13.17 -0.02
N ARG A 186 3.21 -13.21 0.22
CA ARG A 186 4.15 -13.94 -0.64
C ARG A 186 3.92 -15.45 -0.57
N SER A 187 3.61 -15.98 0.61
CA SER A 187 3.19 -17.39 0.79
C SER A 187 1.96 -17.73 -0.04
N VAL A 188 0.98 -16.83 -0.10
CA VAL A 188 -0.22 -17.01 -0.94
C VAL A 188 0.12 -16.97 -2.43
N MET A 189 0.97 -16.04 -2.87
CA MET A 189 1.44 -16.00 -4.27
C MET A 189 2.08 -17.32 -4.70
N HIS A 190 3.00 -17.86 -3.88
CA HIS A 190 3.63 -19.15 -4.14
C HIS A 190 2.62 -20.30 -4.17
N ALA A 191 1.66 -20.31 -3.24
CA ALA A 191 0.65 -21.37 -3.16
C ALA A 191 -0.28 -21.42 -4.39
N ILE A 192 -0.69 -20.26 -4.93
CA ILE A 192 -1.64 -20.20 -6.05
C ILE A 192 -0.93 -20.28 -7.40
N PHE A 193 0.19 -19.55 -7.56
CA PHE A 193 0.81 -19.31 -8.88
C PHE A 193 2.18 -19.98 -9.04
N ASN A 194 2.64 -20.73 -8.04
CA ASN A 194 3.99 -21.31 -8.00
C ASN A 194 5.10 -20.30 -8.32
N SER A 195 4.86 -19.01 -8.03
CA SER A 195 5.74 -17.90 -8.37
C SER A 195 5.43 -16.68 -7.51
N CYS A 196 6.41 -15.79 -7.39
CA CYS A 196 6.24 -14.45 -6.81
C CYS A 196 6.43 -13.43 -7.94
N PHE A 197 5.51 -12.47 -8.07
CA PHE A 197 5.60 -11.40 -9.05
C PHE A 197 5.68 -10.04 -8.35
N ALA A 198 6.31 -9.07 -9.01
CA ALA A 198 6.38 -7.71 -8.51
C ALA A 198 5.00 -7.06 -8.57
N ILE A 199 4.63 -6.37 -7.51
CA ILE A 199 3.46 -5.49 -7.47
C ILE A 199 4.00 -4.08 -7.26
N VAL A 200 3.67 -3.19 -8.19
CA VAL A 200 4.21 -1.83 -8.29
C VAL A 200 3.30 -0.83 -7.59
#